data_AF-A0A5C6HL61-F1
#
_entry.id   AF-A0A5C6HL61-F1
#
_cell.length_a   1.000
_cell.length_b   1.000
_cell.length_c   1.000
_cell.angle_alpha   90.00
_cell.angle_beta   90.00
_cell.angle_gamma   90.00
#
_symmetry.space_group_name_H-M   'P 1'
#
loop_
_entity.id
_entity.type
_entity.pdbx_description
1 polymer ?
#
loop_
_entity_poly.entity_id
_entity_poly.type
_entity_poly.pdbx_seq_one_letter_code
_entity_poly.pdbx_strand_id
1 'polypeptide(L)' 'MPKRKVCPRCGATFECLHDQIALCHCATVRLDKNSLNYVKANYSDCLCHDCLLEIKKTLSEERINDTKIL' A
#
# COMPACT_ATOMS: atom_id res chain seq x y z
N MET A 1 5.04 -12.43 -16.43
CA MET A 1 4.78 -11.28 -17.34
C MET A 1 4.18 -10.15 -16.51
N PRO A 2 4.55 -8.86 -16.70
CA PRO A 2 3.84 -7.76 -16.04
C PRO A 2 2.37 -7.79 -16.46
N LYS A 3 1.47 -7.78 -15.48
CA LYS A 3 0.02 -7.66 -15.74
C LYS A 3 -0.40 -6.22 -15.44
N ARG A 4 -1.01 -5.55 -16.42
CA ARG A 4 -1.65 -4.26 -16.15
C ARG A 4 -2.88 -4.47 -15.27
N LYS A 5 -2.95 -3.74 -14.17
CA LYS A 5 -4.09 -3.72 -13.24
C LYS A 5 -4.55 -2.29 -13.02
N VAL A 6 -5.79 -2.13 -12.61
CA VAL A 6 -6.36 -0.85 -12.15
C VAL A 6 -6.34 -0.86 -10.63
N CYS A 7 -5.74 0.17 -10.03
CA CYS A 7 -5.70 0.32 -8.59
C CYS A 7 -7.11 0.60 -8.06
N PRO A 8 -7.69 -0.24 -7.17
CA PRO A 8 -9.05 -0.04 -6.68
C PRO A 8 -9.19 1.20 -5.78
N ARG A 9 -8.08 1.76 -5.28
CA ARG A 9 -8.09 2.97 -4.45
C ARG A 9 -8.16 4.26 -5.28
N CYS A 10 -7.37 4.37 -6.34
CA CYS A 10 -7.21 5.63 -7.08
C CYS A 10 -7.58 5.55 -8.58
N GLY A 11 -7.89 4.37 -9.10
CA GLY A 11 -8.21 4.16 -10.52
C GLY A 11 -7.01 4.18 -11.47
N ALA A 12 -5.79 4.42 -10.98
CA ALA A 12 -4.59 4.42 -11.81
C ALA A 12 -4.29 3.02 -12.37
N THR A 13 -3.88 2.94 -13.63
CA THR A 13 -3.34 1.70 -14.21
C THR A 13 -1.87 1.56 -13.82
N PHE A 14 -1.45 0.37 -13.38
CA PHE A 14 -0.07 0.09 -13.01
C PHE A 14 0.35 -1.32 -13.43
N GLU A 15 1.67 -1.56 -13.47
CA GLU A 15 2.23 -2.88 -13.74
C GLU A 15 2.35 -3.69 -12.45
N CYS A 16 1.62 -4.81 -12.38
CA CYS A 16 1.74 -5.79 -11.33
C CYS A 16 2.75 -6.86 -11.74
N LEU A 17 3.85 -6.96 -11.00
CA LEU A 17 4.93 -7.92 -11.21
C LEU A 17 4.83 -9.10 -10.23
N HIS A 18 3.62 -9.62 -9.97
CA HIS A 18 3.44 -10.70 -8.98
C HIS A 18 4.25 -11.96 -9.30
N ASP A 19 4.52 -12.23 -10.60
CA ASP A 19 5.39 -13.33 -11.04
C ASP A 19 6.87 -13.12 -10.66
N GLN A 20 7.27 -11.86 -10.48
CA GLN A 20 8.60 -11.45 -10.04
C GLN A 20 8.46 -10.67 -8.73
N ILE A 21 7.94 -11.35 -7.70
CA ILE A 21 7.48 -10.71 -6.46
C ILE A 21 8.51 -9.76 -5.85
N ALA A 22 9.81 -10.05 -5.93
CA ALA A 22 10.90 -9.19 -5.45
C ALA A 22 10.92 -7.79 -6.10
N LEU A 23 10.39 -7.66 -7.32
CA LEU A 23 10.29 -6.40 -8.06
C LEU A 23 8.88 -5.78 -7.97
N CYS A 24 7.91 -6.49 -7.40
CA CYS A 24 6.55 -5.98 -7.28
C CYS A 24 6.48 -4.87 -6.22
N HIS A 25 5.69 -3.83 -6.50
CA HIS A 25 5.47 -2.71 -5.57
C HIS A 25 5.04 -3.16 -4.16
N CYS A 26 4.25 -4.24 -4.05
CA CYS A 26 3.81 -4.76 -2.76
C CYS A 26 4.92 -5.44 -1.93
N ALA A 27 6.04 -5.82 -2.55
CA ALA A 27 7.20 -6.38 -1.85
C ALA A 27 8.26 -5.32 -1.55
N THR A 28 8.39 -4.30 -2.42
CA THR A 28 9.36 -3.21 -2.23
C THR A 28 8.87 -2.18 -1.22
N VAL A 29 7.56 -1.90 -1.17
CA VAL A 29 6.96 -1.06 -0.13
C VAL A 29 6.72 -1.88 1.13
N ARG A 30 7.62 -1.79 2.09
CA ARG A 30 7.46 -2.46 3.39
C ARG A 30 6.39 -1.77 4.24
N LEU A 31 5.25 -2.44 4.37
CA LEU A 31 4.16 -2.12 5.29
C LEU A 31 4.38 -2.81 6.63
N ASP A 32 4.05 -2.13 7.73
CA ASP A 32 3.97 -2.78 9.05
C ASP A 32 2.69 -3.62 9.19
N LYS A 33 2.54 -4.29 10.33
CA LYS A 33 1.40 -5.19 10.57
C LYS A 33 0.06 -4.45 10.50
N ASN A 34 -0.02 -3.23 11.02
CA ASN A 34 -1.25 -2.44 11.04
C ASN A 34 -1.65 -2.03 9.62
N SER A 35 -0.70 -1.48 8.88
CA SER A 35 -0.87 -1.07 7.48
C SER A 35 -1.24 -2.25 6.59
N LEU A 36 -0.59 -3.41 6.80
CA LEU A 36 -0.90 -4.63 6.05
C LEU A 36 -2.30 -5.15 6.35
N ASN A 37 -2.72 -5.16 7.61
CA ASN A 37 -4.07 -5.56 8.01
C ASN A 37 -5.12 -4.63 7.41
N TYR A 38 -4.86 -3.32 7.42
CA TYR A 38 -5.72 -2.33 6.78
C TYR A 38 -5.86 -2.61 5.27
N VAL A 39 -4.76 -2.84 4.55
CA VAL A 39 -4.82 -3.15 3.11
C VAL A 39 -5.66 -4.40 2.86
N LYS A 40 -5.43 -5.49 3.62
CA LYS A 40 -6.17 -6.75 3.47
C LYS A 40 -7.67 -6.63 3.77
N ALA A 41 -8.04 -5.76 4.70
CA ALA A 41 -9.44 -5.56 5.08
C ALA A 41 -10.22 -4.68 4.09
N ASN A 42 -9.54 -3.75 3.41
CA ASN A 42 -10.20 -2.71 2.60
C ASN A 42 -10.10 -2.93 1.09
N TYR A 43 -9.15 -3.74 0.60
CA TYR A 43 -8.91 -3.92 -0.82
C TYR A 43 -8.77 -5.41 -1.19
N SER A 44 -9.56 -5.85 -2.17
CA SER A 44 -9.55 -7.22 -2.68
C SER A 44 -8.53 -7.46 -3.81
N ASP A 45 -7.87 -6.41 -4.29
CA ASP A 45 -6.86 -6.48 -5.36
C ASP A 45 -5.63 -5.61 -5.04
N CYS A 46 -4.59 -5.75 -5.85
CA CYS A 46 -3.31 -5.06 -5.70
C CYS A 46 -3.48 -3.53 -5.79
N LEU A 47 -2.76 -2.82 -4.92
CA LEU A 47 -2.63 -1.36 -4.98
C LEU A 47 -1.39 -0.95 -5.77
N CYS A 48 -1.45 0.22 -6.40
CA CYS A 48 -0.27 0.82 -7.03
C CYS A 48 0.75 1.27 -5.98
N HIS A 49 1.97 1.51 -6.44
CA HIS A 49 3.09 1.98 -5.61
C HIS A 49 2.74 3.19 -4.73
N ASP A 50 2.14 4.22 -5.33
CA ASP A 50 1.89 5.49 -4.64
C ASP A 50 0.84 5.33 -3.54
N CYS A 51 -0.20 4.53 -3.79
CA CYS A 51 -1.20 4.21 -2.76
C CYS A 51 -0.59 3.42 -1.61
N LEU A 52 0.33 2.49 -1.89
CA LEU A 52 1.02 1.74 -0.84
C LEU A 52 1.92 2.66 0.01
N LEU A 53 2.62 3.61 -0.61
CA LEU A 53 3.43 4.60 0.11
C LEU A 53 2.59 5.54 0.97
N GLU A 54 1.44 5.99 0.46
CA GLU A 54 0.53 6.84 1.21
C GLU A 54 -0.04 6.11 2.43
N ILE A 55 -0.49 4.87 2.26
CA ILE A 55 -0.97 4.03 3.38
C ILE A 55 0.14 3.83 4.41
N LYS A 56 1.37 3.52 3.94
CA LYS A 56 2.53 3.40 4.82
C LYS A 56 2.71 4.67 5.65
N LYS A 57 2.67 5.84 5.01
CA LYS A 57 2.84 7.12 5.70
C LYS A 57 1.73 7.35 6.73
N THR A 58 0.46 7.25 6.31
CA THR A 58 -0.69 7.57 7.16
C THR A 58 -0.84 6.63 8.37
N LEU A 59 -0.52 5.35 8.23
CA LEU A 59 -0.73 4.36 9.31
C LEU A 59 0.53 4.05 10.13
N SER A 60 1.73 4.37 9.64
CA SER A 60 2.96 4.29 10.45
C SER A 60 3.11 5.46 11.44
N GLU A 61 2.38 6.56 11.23
CA GLU A 61 2.43 7.79 12.03
C GLU A 61 1.54 7.77 13.29
N GLU A 62 0.81 6.67 13.59
CA GLU A 62 0.06 6.49 14.85
C GLU A 62 0.95 6.31 16.10
N ARG A 63 2.19 6.82 16.09
CA ARG A 63 3.05 6.95 17.29
C ARG A 63 3.58 8.37 17.53
N ILE A 64 3.11 9.39 16.81
CA ILE A 64 3.38 10.79 17.16
C ILE A 64 2.13 11.62 16.82
N ASN A 65 1.08 11.53 17.66
CA ASN A 65 0.09 12.61 17.73
C ASN A 65 -0.62 12.70 19.09
N ASP A 66 0.10 12.46 20.18
CA ASP A 66 -0.25 12.92 21.54
C ASP A 66 0.29 14.34 21.82
N THR A 67 0.39 15.20 20.80
CA THR A 67 0.66 16.63 21.05
C THR A 67 -0.03 17.52 20.03
N LYS A 68 -1.35 17.37 19.94
CA LYS A 68 -2.20 18.52 19.68
C LYS A 68 -3.42 18.41 20.58
N ILE A 69 -3.51 19.36 21.53
CA ILE A 69 -4.60 19.65 22.48
C ILE A 69 -4.38 19.08 23.90
N LEU A 70 -3.55 19.75 24.70
CA LEU A 70 -3.96 20.74 25.73
C LEU A 70 -2.75 21.61 26.11
#